data_AF-A0A3D2SLA0-F1
#
_entry.id   AF-A0A3D2SLA0-F1
#
_cell.length_a   1.000
_cell.length_b   1.000
_cell.length_c   1.000
_cell.angle_alpha   90.00
_cell.angle_beta   90.00
_cell.angle_gamma   90.00
#
_symmetry.space_group_name_H-M   'P 1'
#
loop_
_entity.id
_entity.type
_entity.pdbx_description
1 polymer ?
#
loop_
_entity_poly.entity_id
_entity_poly.type
_entity_poly.pdbx_seq_one_letter_code
_entity_poly.pdbx_strand_id
1 'polypeptide(L)'
;MTFFSGRSLLISAFIGTTMVSLQGCDQPPTNNAQETTASDHEATAQITDQTTTDSPSSDFKSGNFFYIARDVADLQLRAGDYIQQLKQTQTELQQAIQDKDSRQLQQTAMTLQQQLQGFDQALNSLNLKSQEIEDVRKKILESNQQVLKSPFLNGQVNWD
;
A
#
# COMPACT_ATOMS: atom_id res chain seq x y z
N MET A 1 -40.95 44.36 29.54
CA MET A 1 -41.64 43.98 28.28
C MET A 1 -40.58 43.42 27.35
N THR A 2 -40.34 42.10 27.43
CA THR A 2 -40.71 41.10 26.39
C THR A 2 -40.00 41.30 25.06
N PHE A 3 -38.90 40.58 24.84
CA PHE A 3 -38.44 40.27 23.48
C PHE A 3 -38.71 38.79 23.21
N PHE A 4 -39.58 38.61 22.23
CA PHE A 4 -40.23 37.38 21.82
C PHE A 4 -39.25 36.50 21.04
N SER A 5 -39.25 35.22 21.39
CA SER A 5 -38.55 34.13 20.70
C SER A 5 -39.02 33.97 19.26
N GLY A 6 -38.08 33.83 18.33
CA GLY A 6 -38.37 33.46 16.95
C GLY A 6 -37.15 32.86 16.26
N ARG A 7 -36.80 31.62 16.60
CA ARG A 7 -35.88 30.81 15.77
C ARG A 7 -36.71 29.77 15.04
N SER A 8 -36.88 30.05 13.75
CA SER A 8 -37.58 29.24 12.77
C SER A 8 -36.99 27.83 12.69
N LEU A 9 -37.84 26.82 12.88
CA LEU A 9 -37.60 25.45 12.47
C LEU A 9 -37.75 25.39 10.95
N LEU A 10 -36.72 24.97 10.22
CA LEU A 10 -36.88 24.36 8.90
C LEU A 10 -36.08 23.07 8.83
N ILE A 11 -36.84 21.99 8.82
CA ILE A 11 -36.47 20.62 8.55
C ILE A 11 -36.22 20.52 7.05
N SER A 12 -35.01 20.09 6.65
CA SER A 12 -34.74 19.62 5.30
C SER A 12 -33.97 18.31 5.39
N ALA A 13 -34.73 17.23 5.45
CA ALA A 13 -34.23 15.88 5.20
C ALA A 13 -34.02 15.70 3.70
N PHE A 14 -32.80 15.38 3.27
CA PHE A 14 -32.56 14.72 1.99
C PHE A 14 -31.72 13.47 2.24
N ILE A 15 -32.42 12.34 2.26
CA ILE A 15 -31.84 11.00 2.14
C ILE A 15 -31.69 10.76 0.64
N GLY A 16 -30.49 10.36 0.22
CA GLY A 16 -30.18 10.06 -1.18
C GLY A 16 -28.92 9.20 -1.27
N THR A 17 -29.06 7.96 -0.81
CA THR A 17 -28.17 6.83 -1.10
C THR A 17 -27.88 6.71 -2.59
N THR A 18 -26.60 6.70 -2.97
CA THR A 18 -26.14 5.94 -4.15
C THR A 18 -24.98 5.04 -3.73
N MET A 19 -25.38 3.79 -3.57
CA MET A 19 -24.57 2.59 -3.43
C MET A 19 -23.84 2.32 -4.75
N VAL A 20 -22.54 2.05 -4.65
CA VAL A 20 -21.72 1.11 -5.45
C VAL A 20 -22.14 0.83 -6.90
N SER A 21 -21.24 1.18 -7.82
CA SER A 21 -21.01 0.40 -9.06
C SER A 21 -19.56 -0.06 -9.09
N LEU A 22 -19.28 -1.22 -8.48
CA LEU A 22 -18.13 -2.05 -8.82
C LEU A 22 -18.44 -2.66 -10.19
N GLN A 23 -17.96 -2.02 -11.26
CA GLN A 23 -17.93 -2.68 -12.57
C GLN A 23 -16.82 -3.73 -12.53
N GLY A 24 -17.20 -4.96 -12.19
CA GLY A 24 -16.41 -6.14 -12.52
C GLY A 24 -16.44 -6.31 -14.04
N CYS A 25 -15.28 -6.29 -14.68
CA CYS A 25 -15.12 -6.80 -16.03
C CYS A 25 -15.22 -8.33 -15.95
N ASP A 26 -16.43 -8.86 -16.10
CA ASP A 26 -16.68 -10.26 -16.38
C ASP A 26 -17.03 -10.39 -17.87
N GLN A 27 -16.17 -11.05 -18.64
CA GLN A 27 -16.60 -11.69 -19.88
C GLN A 27 -15.68 -12.88 -20.22
N PRO A 28 -16.16 -14.12 -20.07
CA PRO A 28 -15.55 -15.32 -20.64
C PRO A 28 -16.33 -15.77 -21.91
N PRO A 29 -15.99 -16.90 -22.54
CA PRO A 29 -15.10 -17.05 -23.69
C PRO A 29 -15.84 -17.32 -25.01
N THR A 30 -15.28 -16.93 -26.15
CA THR A 30 -15.79 -17.36 -27.46
C THR A 30 -15.14 -18.68 -27.87
N ASN A 31 -15.93 -19.75 -27.77
CA ASN A 31 -15.69 -21.04 -28.41
C ASN A 31 -15.62 -20.89 -29.94
N ASN A 32 -14.60 -21.48 -30.57
CA ASN A 32 -14.73 -22.05 -31.90
C ASN A 32 -14.08 -23.44 -31.86
N ALA A 33 -14.93 -24.45 -31.98
CA ALA A 33 -14.55 -25.84 -32.18
C ALA A 33 -14.60 -26.15 -33.68
N GLN A 34 -13.56 -26.81 -34.22
CA GLN A 34 -13.57 -27.75 -35.36
C GLN A 34 -12.08 -28.13 -35.66
N GLU A 35 -11.62 -29.34 -35.97
CA GLU A 35 -12.16 -30.69 -36.15
C GLU A 35 -10.98 -31.67 -36.07
N THR A 36 -11.25 -32.82 -35.48
CA THR A 36 -10.68 -34.18 -35.63
C THR A 36 -9.68 -34.45 -36.77
N THR A 37 -8.57 -35.13 -36.45
CA THR A 37 -8.09 -36.29 -37.24
C THR A 37 -7.31 -37.25 -36.35
N ALA A 38 -7.69 -38.52 -36.45
CA ALA A 38 -7.17 -39.64 -35.69
C ALA A 38 -5.75 -40.04 -36.10
N SER A 39 -4.99 -40.60 -35.16
CA SER A 39 -4.02 -41.66 -35.47
C SER A 39 -3.74 -42.48 -34.21
N ASP A 40 -4.16 -43.74 -34.25
CA ASP A 40 -3.80 -44.78 -33.30
C ASP A 40 -2.29 -45.07 -33.35
N HIS A 41 -1.65 -45.11 -32.19
CA HIS A 41 -0.45 -45.94 -32.00
C HIS A 41 -0.27 -46.29 -30.51
N GLU A 42 -0.69 -47.50 -30.13
CA GLU A 42 -0.11 -48.22 -29.01
C GLU A 42 1.33 -48.60 -29.35
N ALA A 43 2.31 -48.17 -28.55
CA ALA A 43 3.55 -48.91 -28.32
C ALA A 43 4.37 -48.30 -27.17
N THR A 44 4.41 -49.07 -26.08
CA THR A 44 5.62 -49.38 -25.31
C THR A 44 6.27 -48.29 -24.47
N ALA A 45 6.26 -48.55 -23.15
CA ALA A 45 7.08 -47.90 -22.16
C ALA A 45 8.57 -47.89 -22.54
N GLN A 46 9.17 -46.70 -22.56
CA GLN A 46 10.59 -46.52 -22.33
C GLN A 46 10.79 -45.37 -21.33
N ILE A 47 11.18 -45.76 -20.12
CA ILE A 47 11.87 -44.89 -19.17
C ILE A 47 13.14 -44.43 -19.87
N THR A 48 13.22 -43.13 -20.17
CA THR A 48 14.47 -42.47 -20.52
C THR A 48 14.60 -41.29 -19.58
N ASP A 49 15.55 -41.40 -18.65
CA ASP A 49 16.13 -40.29 -17.91
C ASP A 49 16.45 -39.17 -18.91
N GLN A 50 15.62 -38.13 -18.90
CA GLN A 50 15.97 -36.85 -19.46
C GLN A 50 16.13 -35.89 -18.30
N THR A 51 17.38 -35.54 -18.04
CA THR A 51 17.79 -34.33 -17.34
C THR A 51 17.17 -33.14 -18.07
N THR A 52 15.91 -32.85 -17.75
CA THR A 52 15.27 -31.60 -18.12
C THR A 52 15.77 -30.56 -17.14
N THR A 53 16.47 -29.59 -17.69
CA THR A 53 16.77 -28.30 -17.07
C THR A 53 15.45 -27.68 -16.61
N ASP A 54 15.05 -27.95 -15.36
CA ASP A 54 13.99 -27.23 -14.68
C ASP A 54 14.44 -25.78 -14.55
N SER A 55 13.99 -24.98 -15.50
CA SER A 55 13.85 -23.54 -15.29
C SER A 55 13.11 -23.34 -13.97
N PRO A 56 13.51 -22.39 -13.11
CA PRO A 56 12.87 -22.20 -11.82
C PRO A 56 11.43 -21.80 -12.12
N SER A 57 10.51 -22.76 -11.95
CA SER A 57 9.11 -22.44 -11.85
C SER A 57 9.04 -21.45 -10.70
N SER A 58 8.66 -20.22 -11.03
CA SER A 58 8.25 -19.19 -10.08
C SER A 58 6.91 -19.59 -9.45
N ASP A 59 6.82 -20.85 -9.04
CA ASP A 59 5.75 -21.36 -8.22
C ASP A 59 5.89 -20.60 -6.92
N PHE A 60 4.92 -19.71 -6.67
CA PHE A 60 4.59 -19.28 -5.33
C PHE A 60 4.31 -20.55 -4.53
N LYS A 61 5.37 -21.13 -3.96
CA LYS A 61 5.39 -22.33 -3.12
C LYS A 61 4.16 -22.22 -2.24
N SER A 62 3.19 -23.12 -2.38
CA SER A 62 1.82 -22.91 -1.86
C SER A 62 1.70 -22.68 -0.34
N GLY A 63 2.82 -22.72 0.40
CA GLY A 63 2.98 -22.22 1.76
C GLY A 63 3.43 -20.75 1.92
N ASN A 64 3.61 -19.96 0.86
CA ASN A 64 4.10 -18.58 0.90
C ASN A 64 2.99 -17.56 1.20
N PHE A 65 1.79 -17.76 0.65
CA PHE A 65 0.67 -16.83 0.84
C PHE A 65 0.27 -16.62 2.31
N PHE A 66 0.30 -17.69 3.12
CA PHE A 66 0.02 -17.57 4.55
C PHE A 66 1.02 -16.64 5.25
N TYR A 67 2.32 -16.78 4.95
CA TYR A 67 3.35 -15.90 5.51
C TYR A 67 3.21 -14.48 4.98
N ILE A 68 2.91 -14.29 3.69
CA ILE A 68 2.63 -12.97 3.13
C ILE A 68 1.47 -12.30 3.88
N ALA A 69 0.32 -12.96 4.03
CA ALA A 69 -0.84 -12.39 4.70
C ALA A 69 -0.54 -12.05 6.18
N ARG A 70 0.14 -12.96 6.88
CA ARG A 70 0.59 -12.76 8.27
C ARG A 70 1.57 -11.59 8.39
N ASP A 71 2.52 -11.48 7.47
CA ASP A 71 3.56 -10.46 7.46
C ASP A 71 3.01 -9.09 7.11
N VAL A 72 2.07 -9.02 6.17
CA VAL A 72 1.30 -7.79 5.88
C VAL A 72 0.54 -7.35 7.12
N ALA A 73 -0.09 -8.29 7.84
CA ALA A 73 -0.78 -7.99 9.08
C ALA A 73 0.19 -7.49 10.16
N ASP A 74 1.36 -8.11 10.36
CA ASP A 74 2.35 -7.65 11.35
C ASP A 74 2.91 -6.26 10.98
N LEU A 75 3.16 -6.02 9.70
CA LEU A 75 3.55 -4.71 9.18
C LEU A 75 2.46 -3.66 9.44
N GLN A 76 1.20 -3.99 9.20
CA GLN A 76 0.08 -3.09 9.47
C GLN A 76 -0.10 -2.83 10.97
N LEU A 77 -0.01 -3.87 11.81
CA LEU A 77 -0.20 -3.76 13.25
C LEU A 77 0.88 -2.93 13.93
N ARG A 78 2.13 -3.02 13.47
CA ARG A 78 3.26 -2.32 14.10
C ARG A 78 3.59 -0.99 13.45
N ALA A 79 3.34 -0.88 12.14
CA ALA A 79 3.84 0.21 11.34
C ALA A 79 2.72 0.97 10.59
N GLY A 80 1.48 0.49 10.65
CA GLY A 80 0.33 1.11 9.96
C GLY A 80 0.00 2.52 10.46
N ASP A 81 0.14 2.78 11.75
CA ASP A 81 -0.11 4.11 12.32
C ASP A 81 0.86 5.16 11.80
N TYR A 82 2.13 4.78 11.55
CA TYR A 82 3.10 5.68 10.95
C TYR A 82 2.68 6.11 9.54
N ILE A 83 2.05 5.23 8.75
CA ILE A 83 1.55 5.60 7.41
C ILE A 83 0.47 6.68 7.52
N GLN A 84 -0.43 6.58 8.49
CA GLN A 84 -1.46 7.60 8.70
C GLN A 84 -0.86 8.92 9.20
N GLN A 85 0.05 8.83 10.17
CA GLN A 85 0.77 9.99 10.71
C GLN A 85 1.57 10.71 9.62
N LEU A 86 2.29 9.99 8.77
CA LEU A 86 3.06 10.57 7.67
C LEU A 86 2.16 11.27 6.64
N LYS A 87 0.98 10.72 6.33
CA LYS A 87 -0.01 11.37 5.46
C LYS A 87 -0.55 12.67 6.07
N GLN A 88 -0.83 12.64 7.37
CA GLN A 88 -1.27 13.82 8.10
C GLN A 88 -0.18 14.90 8.08
N THR A 89 1.05 14.54 8.41
CA THR A 89 2.20 15.45 8.40
C THR A 89 2.49 16.00 7.00
N GLN A 90 2.30 15.20 5.94
CA GLN A 90 2.39 15.69 4.56
C GLN A 90 1.35 16.79 4.28
N THR A 91 0.12 16.58 4.74
CA THR A 91 -0.97 17.57 4.60
C THR A 91 -0.63 18.85 5.36
N GLU A 92 -0.14 18.73 6.59
CA GLU A 92 0.27 19.86 7.43
C GLU A 92 1.45 20.63 6.83
N LEU A 93 2.43 19.94 6.24
CA LEU A 93 3.54 20.56 5.51
C LEU A 93 3.01 21.38 4.34
N GLN A 94 2.09 20.80 3.57
CA GLN A 94 1.52 21.47 2.41
C GLN A 94 0.70 22.71 2.81
N GLN A 95 -0.02 22.64 3.93
CA GLN A 95 -0.73 23.77 4.51
C GLN A 95 0.24 24.88 4.97
N ALA A 96 1.28 24.52 5.73
CA ALA A 96 2.27 25.49 6.22
C ALA A 96 2.99 26.23 5.08
N ILE A 97 3.27 25.54 3.97
CA ILE A 97 3.82 26.15 2.74
C ILE A 97 2.82 27.14 2.12
N GLN A 98 1.55 26.76 2.01
CA GLN A 98 0.50 27.63 1.42
C GLN A 98 0.28 28.89 2.26
N ASP A 99 0.26 28.74 3.58
CA ASP A 99 0.05 29.82 4.53
C ASP A 99 1.30 30.68 4.75
N LYS A 100 2.45 30.26 4.20
CA LYS A 100 3.78 30.84 4.43
C LYS A 100 4.14 30.93 5.92
N ASP A 101 3.64 29.99 6.72
CA ASP A 101 3.95 29.91 8.15
C ASP A 101 5.26 29.14 8.35
N SER A 102 6.37 29.88 8.45
CA SER A 102 7.70 29.30 8.65
C SER A 102 7.86 28.55 9.97
N ARG A 103 7.14 28.95 11.02
CA ARG A 103 7.20 28.26 12.32
C ARG A 103 6.47 26.93 12.25
N GLN A 104 5.27 26.91 11.67
CA GLN A 104 4.53 25.68 11.47
C GLN A 104 5.31 24.74 10.55
N LEU A 105 5.88 25.26 9.46
CA LEU A 105 6.69 24.49 8.53
C LEU A 105 7.87 23.79 9.23
N GLN A 106 8.60 24.52 10.08
CA GLN A 106 9.73 23.97 10.84
C GLN A 106 9.27 22.92 11.85
N GLN A 107 8.16 23.17 12.56
CA GLN A 107 7.61 22.22 13.52
C GLN A 107 7.17 20.92 12.83
N THR A 108 6.43 21.04 11.73
CA THR A 108 5.96 19.88 10.96
C THR A 108 7.13 19.12 10.32
N ALA A 109 8.20 19.80 9.91
CA ALA A 109 9.44 19.14 9.46
C ALA A 109 10.08 18.29 10.57
N MET A 110 10.19 18.82 11.79
CA MET A 110 10.70 18.05 12.94
C MET A 110 9.81 16.84 13.24
N THR A 111 8.49 17.02 13.19
CA THR A 111 7.52 15.92 13.36
C THR A 111 7.70 14.85 12.27
N LEU A 112 7.86 15.24 11.00
CA LEU A 112 8.12 14.32 9.89
C LEU A 112 9.39 13.51 10.13
N GLN A 113 10.48 14.16 10.55
CA GLN A 113 11.74 13.50 10.83
C GLN A 113 11.59 12.44 11.94
N GLN A 114 10.92 12.80 13.05
CA GLN A 114 10.68 11.87 14.16
C GLN A 114 9.82 10.68 13.75
N GLN A 115 8.76 10.92 12.97
CA GLN A 115 7.88 9.87 12.46
C GLN A 115 8.61 8.90 11.53
N LEU A 116 9.44 9.41 10.62
CA LEU A 116 10.24 8.56 9.72
C LEU A 116 11.25 7.70 10.50
N GLN A 117 11.91 8.26 11.51
CA GLN A 117 12.82 7.50 12.38
C GLN A 117 12.08 6.43 13.19
N GLY A 118 10.92 6.76 13.76
CA GLY A 118 10.08 5.79 14.46
C GLY A 118 9.54 4.70 13.53
N PHE A 119 9.20 5.07 12.30
CA PHE A 119 8.75 4.12 11.27
C PHE A 119 9.87 3.16 10.89
N ASP A 120 11.10 3.66 10.68
CA ASP A 120 12.28 2.80 10.44
C ASP A 120 12.51 1.82 11.59
N GLN A 121 12.39 2.28 12.84
CA GLN A 121 12.51 1.40 14.01
C GLN A 121 11.42 0.33 14.05
N ALA A 122 10.17 0.71 13.80
CA ALA A 122 9.05 -0.22 13.75
C ALA A 122 9.24 -1.27 12.64
N LEU A 123 9.65 -0.85 11.45
CA LEU A 123 9.95 -1.72 10.32
C LEU A 123 11.08 -2.70 10.63
N ASN A 124 12.19 -2.23 11.21
CA ASN A 124 13.32 -3.07 11.58
C ASN A 124 12.98 -4.06 12.72
N SER A 125 11.93 -3.79 13.50
CA SER A 125 11.46 -4.72 14.55
C SER A 125 10.64 -5.90 14.02
N LEU A 126 10.20 -5.86 12.76
CA LEU A 126 9.35 -6.89 12.16
C LEU A 126 10.11 -8.20 11.96
N ASN A 127 9.49 -9.31 12.35
CA ASN A 127 10.01 -10.66 12.13
C ASN A 127 9.28 -11.33 10.94
N LEU A 128 9.60 -10.83 9.75
CA LEU A 128 9.01 -11.28 8.49
C LEU A 128 9.53 -12.67 8.09
N LYS A 129 8.67 -13.46 7.45
CA LYS A 129 8.95 -14.80 6.93
C LYS A 129 8.87 -14.85 5.40
N SER A 130 8.09 -13.97 4.78
CA SER A 130 8.00 -13.78 3.34
C SER A 130 9.11 -12.86 2.85
N GLN A 131 9.79 -13.30 1.79
CA GLN A 131 10.80 -12.50 1.11
C GLN A 131 10.19 -11.28 0.41
N GLU A 132 8.96 -11.42 -0.09
CA GLU A 132 8.24 -10.33 -0.75
C GLU A 132 8.01 -9.16 0.21
N ILE A 133 7.57 -9.44 1.44
CA ILE A 133 7.35 -8.38 2.44
C ILE A 133 8.68 -7.86 2.99
N GLU A 134 9.72 -8.70 3.05
CA GLU A 134 11.09 -8.25 3.34
C GLU A 134 11.58 -7.21 2.32
N ASP A 135 11.36 -7.46 1.03
CA ASP A 135 11.77 -6.54 -0.03
C ASP A 135 10.94 -5.24 0.00
N VAL A 136 9.64 -5.32 0.34
CA VAL A 136 8.82 -4.13 0.60
C VAL A 136 9.38 -3.33 1.77
N ARG A 137 9.70 -3.98 2.89
CA ARG A 137 10.31 -3.34 4.06
C ARG A 137 11.59 -2.59 3.68
N LYS A 138 12.49 -3.23 2.92
CA LYS A 138 13.73 -2.58 2.45
C LYS A 138 13.46 -1.34 1.60
N LYS A 139 12.55 -1.42 0.64
CA LYS A 139 12.17 -0.27 -0.19
C LYS A 139 11.61 0.89 0.63
N ILE A 140 10.80 0.60 1.65
CA ILE A 140 10.27 1.63 2.55
C ILE A 140 11.41 2.25 3.36
N LEU A 141 12.30 1.46 3.95
CA LEU A 141 13.47 1.96 4.68
C LEU A 141 14.34 2.85 3.79
N GLU A 142 14.64 2.43 2.56
CA GLU A 142 15.41 3.22 1.59
C GLU A 142 14.71 4.55 1.27
N SER A 143 13.39 4.52 1.06
CA SER A 143 12.60 5.73 0.80
C SER A 143 12.60 6.68 2.00
N ASN A 144 12.40 6.17 3.21
CA ASN A 144 12.47 6.96 4.43
C ASN A 144 13.85 7.62 4.57
N GLN A 145 14.93 6.87 4.30
CA GLN A 145 16.29 7.40 4.34
C GLN A 145 16.56 8.48 3.29
N GLN A 146 15.96 8.40 2.10
CA GLN A 146 16.05 9.48 1.11
C GLN A 146 15.38 10.76 1.63
N VAL A 147 14.21 10.66 2.25
CA VAL A 147 13.50 11.82 2.81
C VAL A 147 14.25 12.38 4.03
N LEU A 148 14.73 11.53 4.92
CA LEU A 148 15.53 11.92 6.09
C LEU A 148 16.83 12.64 5.71
N LYS A 149 17.43 12.29 4.57
CA LYS A 149 18.63 12.97 4.03
C LYS A 149 18.31 14.23 3.23
N SER A 150 17.03 14.55 3.03
CA SER A 150 16.66 15.72 2.24
C SER A 150 17.19 17.01 2.89
N PRO A 151 17.62 18.01 2.10
CA PRO A 151 18.05 19.30 2.63
C PRO A 151 16.99 19.96 3.52
N PHE A 152 15.71 19.75 3.19
CA PHE A 152 14.57 20.29 3.94
C PHE A 152 14.58 19.87 5.41
N LEU A 153 14.62 18.56 5.67
CA LEU A 153 14.59 18.04 7.04
C LEU A 153 15.88 18.32 7.82
N ASN A 154 16.96 18.66 7.12
CA ASN A 154 18.25 18.98 7.73
C ASN A 154 18.51 20.49 7.86
N GLY A 155 17.48 21.34 7.67
CA GLY A 155 17.60 22.79 7.84
C GLY A 155 18.49 23.48 6.81
N GLN A 156 18.74 22.83 5.67
CA GLN A 156 19.61 23.31 4.58
C GLN A 156 18.81 24.01 3.47
N VAL A 157 17.53 24.30 3.71
CA VAL A 157 16.69 25.06 2.78
C VAL A 157 16.60 26.49 3.28
N ASN A 158 16.94 27.44 2.41
CA ASN A 158 16.82 28.86 2.69
C ASN A 158 15.42 29.32 2.26
N TRP A 159 14.70 30.01 3.16
CA TRP A 159 13.29 30.40 2.98
C TRP A 159 13.11 31.92 2.78
N ASP A 160 14.19 32.60 2.38
CA ASP A 160 14.24 34.05 2.10
C ASP A 160 13.39 34.45 0.89
#